data_AF-A0A8T3TWB3-F1
#
_entry.id   AF-A0A8T3TWB3-F1
#
_cell.length_a   1.000
_cell.length_b   1.000
_cell.length_c   1.000
_cell.angle_alpha   90.00
_cell.angle_beta   90.00
_cell.angle_gamma   90.00
#
_symmetry.space_group_name_H-M   'P 1'
#
loop_
_entity.id
_entity.type
_entity.pdbx_description
1 polymer ?
#
loop_
_entity_poly.entity_id
_entity_poly.type
_entity_poly.pdbx_seq_one_letter_code
_entity_poly.pdbx_strand_id
1 'polypeptide(L)'
;MTLGPWLVWVPLLALINLLVFVAIRGRWGRIVPVLAVMAVIGVVVGDQVAGVIGIEVLRIGDMHVLAASVAAQVLMVAVTLLAALGPIRVED
;
A
#
# COMPACT_ATOMS: atom_id res chain seq x y z
N MET A 1 6.83 15.14 20.63
CA MET A 1 6.37 14.47 19.39
C MET A 1 4.88 14.22 19.53
N THR A 2 4.06 15.20 19.17
CA THR A 2 2.63 14.93 18.99
C THR A 2 2.54 14.02 17.77
N LEU A 3 1.97 12.83 17.94
CA LEU A 3 1.62 11.97 16.80
C LEU A 3 0.61 12.78 15.98
N GLY A 4 1.10 13.46 14.95
CA GLY A 4 0.30 14.37 14.14
C GLY A 4 -0.83 13.62 13.43
N PRO A 5 -1.71 14.33 12.70
CA PRO A 5 -2.80 13.72 11.92
C PRO A 5 -2.34 12.54 11.05
N TRP A 6 -1.07 12.54 10.64
CA TRP A 6 -0.38 11.47 9.93
C TRP A 6 -0.63 10.07 10.53
N LEU A 7 -0.62 9.92 11.85
CA LEU A 7 -0.84 8.60 12.48
C LEU A 7 -2.24 8.05 12.24
N VAL A 8 -3.23 8.92 12.05
CA VAL A 8 -4.60 8.51 11.72
C VAL A 8 -4.73 8.27 10.22
N TRP A 9 -4.10 9.14 9.42
CA TRP A 9 -4.19 9.11 7.97
C TRP A 9 -3.53 7.89 7.33
N VAL A 10 -2.36 7.46 7.80
CA VAL A 10 -1.64 6.30 7.25
C VAL A 10 -2.45 5.01 7.34
N PRO A 11 -2.92 4.55 8.52
CA PRO A 11 -3.68 3.31 8.63
C PRO A 11 -5.02 3.42 7.91
N LEU A 12 -5.68 4.59 7.93
CA LEU A 12 -6.93 4.80 7.22
C LEU A 12 -6.74 4.64 5.71
N LEU A 13 -5.74 5.31 5.13
CA LEU A 13 -5.46 5.24 3.70
C LEU A 13 -4.97 3.84 3.28
N ALA A 14 -4.16 3.19 4.12
CA ALA A 14 -3.72 1.82 3.89
C ALA A 14 -4.91 0.86 3.87
N LEU A 15 -5.85 1.00 4.81
CA LEU A 15 -7.08 0.21 4.87
C LEU A 15 -7.94 0.42 3.63
N ILE A 16 -8.15 1.67 3.21
CA ILE A 16 -8.90 1.98 1.98
C ILE A 16 -8.24 1.32 0.77
N ASN A 17 -6.92 1.47 0.61
CA ASN A 17 -6.18 0.88 -0.50
C ASN A 17 -6.25 -0.65 -0.48
N LEU A 18 -6.11 -1.28 0.69
CA LEU A 18 -6.26 -2.71 0.86
C LEU A 18 -7.65 -3.20 0.45
N LEU A 19 -8.71 -2.52 0.92
CA LEU A 19 -10.09 -2.89 0.60
C LEU A 19 -10.37 -2.75 -0.89
N VAL A 20 -9.92 -1.66 -1.52
CA VAL A 20 -10.02 -1.45 -2.96
C VAL A 20 -9.29 -2.56 -3.72
N PHE A 21 -8.04 -2.88 -3.32
CA PHE A 21 -7.25 -3.92 -3.97
C PHE A 21 -7.91 -5.29 -3.85
N VAL A 22 -8.40 -5.65 -2.66
CA VAL A 22 -9.09 -6.91 -2.41
C VAL A 22 -10.43 -6.99 -3.15
N ALA A 23 -11.17 -5.89 -3.24
CA ALA A 23 -12.40 -5.79 -4.01
C ALA A 23 -12.15 -6.02 -5.51
N ILE A 24 -11.12 -5.39 -6.07
CA ILE A 24 -10.72 -5.59 -7.48
C ILE A 24 -10.25 -7.02 -7.72
N ARG A 25 -9.46 -7.59 -6.80
CA ARG A 25 -8.95 -8.96 -6.89
C ARG A 25 -10.04 -10.02 -6.71
N GLY A 26 -11.14 -9.68 -6.04
CA GLY A 26 -12.28 -10.56 -5.78
C GLY A 26 -11.98 -11.75 -4.86
N ARG A 27 -10.86 -11.76 -4.13
CA ARG A 27 -10.43 -12.91 -3.29
C ARG A 27 -9.84 -12.48 -1.96
N TRP A 28 -10.51 -12.89 -0.89
CA TRP A 28 -9.99 -12.88 0.48
C TRP A 28 -9.25 -14.20 0.73
N GLY A 29 -7.92 -14.17 0.73
CA GLY A 29 -7.09 -15.36 0.89
C GLY A 29 -5.99 -15.17 1.94
N ARG A 30 -5.18 -16.20 2.14
CA ARG A 30 -4.07 -16.20 3.13
C ARG A 30 -3.03 -15.10 2.92
N ILE A 31 -2.98 -14.50 1.74
CA ILE A 31 -2.08 -13.39 1.40
C ILE A 31 -2.55 -12.03 1.93
N VAL A 32 -3.82 -11.89 2.35
CA VAL A 32 -4.39 -10.59 2.78
C VAL A 32 -3.60 -9.91 3.91
N PRO A 33 -3.12 -10.61 4.96
CA PRO A 33 -2.27 -9.99 5.97
C PRO A 33 -0.98 -9.40 5.39
N VAL A 34 -0.36 -10.08 4.42
CA VAL A 34 0.84 -9.58 3.73
C VAL A 34 0.49 -8.35 2.90
N LEU A 35 -0.64 -8.36 2.19
CA LEU A 35 -1.13 -7.19 1.45
C LEU A 35 -1.41 -6.00 2.38
N ALA A 36 -1.91 -6.23 3.59
CA ALA A 36 -2.14 -5.18 4.57
C ALA A 36 -0.82 -4.51 4.99
N VAL A 37 0.22 -5.30 5.27
CA VAL A 37 1.55 -4.76 5.58
C VAL A 37 2.11 -3.96 4.39
N MET A 38 1.97 -4.49 3.17
CA MET A 38 2.42 -3.80 1.97
C MET A 38 1.63 -2.52 1.69
N ALA A 39 0.33 -2.48 1.99
CA ALA A 39 -0.46 -1.27 1.87
C ALA A 39 0.06 -0.17 2.80
N VAL A 40 0.37 -0.52 4.06
CA VAL A 40 0.96 0.44 5.02
C VAL A 40 2.33 0.93 4.55
N ILE A 41 3.21 0.01 4.14
CA ILE A 41 4.55 0.38 3.65
C ILE A 41 4.44 1.29 2.42
N GLY A 42 3.61 0.93 1.44
CA GLY A 42 3.47 1.71 0.23
C GLY A 42 2.87 3.10 0.48
N VAL A 43 1.92 3.24 1.41
CA VAL A 43 1.40 4.55 1.82
C VAL A 43 2.52 5.42 2.39
N VAL A 44 3.29 4.89 3.34
CA VAL A 44 4.40 5.65 3.98
C VAL A 44 5.48 6.02 2.97
N VAL A 45 5.90 5.06 2.15
CA VAL A 45 6.95 5.29 1.14
C VAL A 45 6.47 6.29 0.09
N GLY A 46 5.25 6.14 -0.42
CA GLY A 46 4.72 7.03 -1.45
C GLY A 46 4.55 8.47 -0.97
N ASP A 47 4.12 8.67 0.27
CA ASP A 47 4.02 9.99 0.89
C ASP A 47 5.38 10.68 1.00
N GLN A 48 6.38 9.97 1.52
CA GLN A 48 7.74 10.50 1.69
C GLN A 48 8.44 10.77 0.36
N VAL A 49 8.29 9.86 -0.60
CA VAL A 49 8.85 10.03 -1.95
C VAL A 49 8.25 11.26 -2.62
N ALA A 50 6.93 11.46 -2.53
CA ALA A 50 6.24 12.62 -3.08
C ALA A 50 6.74 13.95 -2.50
N GLY A 51 6.97 13.99 -1.19
CA GLY A 51 7.54 15.16 -0.52
C GLY A 51 8.96 15.51 -1.02
N VAL A 52 9.77 14.51 -1.38
CA VAL A 52 11.13 14.73 -1.92
C VAL A 52 11.11 15.23 -3.37
N ILE A 53 10.20 14.68 -4.19
CA ILE A 53 10.13 15.01 -5.63
C ILE A 53 9.24 16.22 -5.95
N GLY A 54 8.58 16.80 -4.94
CA GLY A 54 7.72 17.99 -5.10
C GLY A 54 6.46 17.72 -5.92
N ILE A 55 5.94 16.48 -5.92
CA ILE A 55 4.72 16.13 -6.64
C ILE A 55 3.50 16.47 -5.75
N GLU A 56 2.82 17.57 -6.07
CA GLU A 56 1.67 18.08 -5.31
C GLU A 56 0.30 17.74 -5.92
N VAL A 57 0.21 16.70 -6.75
CA VAL A 57 -0.99 16.41 -7.58
C VAL A 57 -2.28 16.31 -6.75
N LEU A 58 -2.24 15.70 -5.57
CA LEU A 58 -3.36 15.68 -4.63
C LEU A 58 -2.87 15.52 -3.19
N ARG A 59 -3.01 16.58 -2.40
CA ARG A 59 -2.62 16.64 -0.99
C ARG A 59 -3.84 16.87 -0.10
N ILE A 60 -3.95 16.11 0.99
CA ILE A 60 -4.96 16.33 2.03
C ILE A 60 -4.23 16.61 3.33
N GLY A 61 -4.31 17.86 3.80
CA GLY A 61 -3.47 18.34 4.90
C GLY A 61 -1.99 18.30 4.53
N ASP A 62 -1.25 17.42 5.20
CA ASP A 62 0.19 17.20 5.01
C ASP A 62 0.51 15.97 4.12
N MET A 63 -0.49 15.12 3.85
CA MET A 63 -0.26 13.82 3.19
C MET A 63 -0.51 13.88 1.68
N HIS A 64 0.43 13.32 0.90
CA HIS A 64 0.37 13.19 -0.56
C HIS A 64 -0.44 11.96 -0.96
N VAL A 65 -1.76 12.06 -0.82
CA VAL A 65 -2.72 10.94 -0.90
C VAL A 65 -2.63 10.15 -2.19
N LEU A 66 -2.47 10.82 -3.33
CA LEU A 66 -2.39 10.14 -4.63
C LEU A 66 -1.11 9.31 -4.74
N ALA A 67 0.04 9.90 -4.43
CA ALA A 67 1.33 9.21 -4.51
C ALA A 67 1.40 8.04 -3.51
N ALA A 68 0.94 8.26 -2.28
CA ALA A 68 0.82 7.22 -1.26
C ALA A 68 -0.06 6.05 -1.73
N SER A 69 -1.21 6.34 -2.35
CA SER A 69 -2.12 5.30 -2.84
C SER A 69 -1.53 4.55 -4.04
N VAL A 70 -0.93 5.24 -5.00
CA VAL A 70 -0.28 4.62 -6.16
C VAL A 70 0.83 3.68 -5.69
N ALA A 71 1.69 4.13 -4.79
CA ALA A 71 2.76 3.31 -4.23
C ALA A 71 2.22 2.07 -3.48
N ALA A 72 1.16 2.23 -2.67
CA ALA A 72 0.48 1.11 -2.01
C ALA A 72 -0.06 0.07 -2.99
N GLN A 73 -0.76 0.52 -4.05
CA GLN A 73 -1.28 -0.37 -5.08
C GLN A 73 -0.15 -1.11 -5.81
N VAL A 74 0.89 -0.39 -6.24
CA VAL A 74 2.04 -0.98 -6.93
C VAL A 74 2.71 -2.05 -6.07
N LEU A 75 2.91 -1.79 -4.78
CA LEU A 75 3.56 -2.75 -3.88
C LEU A 75 2.69 -3.98 -3.63
N MET A 76 1.37 -3.82 -3.47
CA MET A 76 0.43 -4.94 -3.37
C MET A 76 0.35 -5.77 -4.66
N VAL A 77 0.41 -5.13 -5.83
CA VAL A 77 0.52 -5.84 -7.12
C VAL A 77 1.82 -6.63 -7.17
N ALA A 78 2.96 -5.99 -6.87
CA ALA A 78 4.27 -6.63 -6.89
C ALA A 78 4.31 -7.87 -5.98
N VAL A 79 3.83 -7.76 -4.75
CA VAL A 79 3.78 -8.91 -3.83
C VAL A 79 2.79 -9.97 -4.29
N THR A 80 1.68 -9.59 -4.92
CA THR A 80 0.75 -10.57 -5.49
C THR A 80 1.40 -11.35 -6.63
N LEU A 81 2.19 -10.69 -7.48
CA LEU A 81 2.95 -11.34 -8.55
C LEU A 81 4.06 -12.24 -7.98
N LEU A 82 4.82 -11.75 -6.99
CA LEU A 82 5.85 -12.55 -6.33
C LEU A 82 5.27 -13.78 -5.63
N ALA A 83 4.11 -13.65 -4.99
CA ALA A 83 3.43 -14.78 -4.36
C ALA A 83 2.90 -15.79 -5.39
N ALA A 84 2.55 -15.34 -6.61
CA ALA A 84 2.20 -16.22 -7.71
C ALA A 84 3.42 -16.96 -8.29
N LEU A 85 4.62 -16.39 -8.14
CA LEU A 85 5.91 -17.02 -8.47
C LEU A 85 6.46 -17.92 -7.34
N GLY A 86 5.74 -18.01 -6.22
CA GLY A 86 6.09 -18.88 -5.08
C GLY A 86 6.27 -20.35 -5.50
N PRO A 87 7.02 -21.14 -4.71
CA PRO A 87 7.79 -22.27 -5.21
C PRO A 87 6.92 -23.27 -5.97
N ILE A 88 7.30 -23.51 -7.23
CA ILE A 88 7.00 -24.76 -7.93
C ILE A 88 7.45 -25.85 -6.97
N ARG A 89 6.53 -26.72 -6.54
CA ARG A 89 6.89 -27.93 -5.80
C ARG A 89 7.83 -28.72 -6.70
N VAL A 90 9.12 -28.65 -6.41
CA VAL A 90 10.08 -29.66 -6.85
C VAL A 90 9.80 -30.83 -5.91
N GLU A 91 8.82 -31.64 -6.28
CA GLU A 91 8.70 -32.99 -5.74
C GLU A 91 9.85 -33.78 -6.38
N ASP A 92 10.82 -34.19 -5.56
CA ASP A 92 11.85 -35.18 -5.90
C ASP A 92 11.24 -36.56 -6.11
#